data_AF-A0A2G6DHU9-F1
#
_entry.id   AF-A0A2G6DHU9-F1
#
_cell.length_a   1.000
_cell.length_b   1.000
_cell.length_c   1.000
_cell.angle_alpha   90.00
_cell.angle_beta   90.00
_cell.angle_gamma   90.00
#
_symmetry.space_group_name_H-M   'P 1'
#
loop_
_entity.id
_entity.type
_entity.pdbx_description
1 polymer ?
#
loop_
_entity_poly.entity_id
_entity_poly.type
_entity_poly.pdbx_seq_one_letter_code
_entity_poly.pdbx_strand_id
1 'polypeptide(L)'
;MFRFIVFIIALTSLVFSLVAIMDYWKFDEQAQDIAALMKTNVTTQDFEQRIEQAIQNDNPEEARMYMALAGRFAYAVDTAVYLPRIEALESTWNTTVRNVSRFTNGFIDGQGEDTAGVLGAVTADFTVVGDVRDLKEQYDLHEAGQEVNALIVGLAGVGVGLTAATIISSGTLAPAKAGSSALKTAVRANKVTPAFQRILLRQSEDVFDYQKFLLATRGERSMSALRRAANDAYNPAAFRALGETTERVNNIRRSTSLADTVDLMRYVENTDDLRRLEKVSAVYGSQTRGVMHLLGRAAIGTMRVLRHTVEFFMALAAAGASLLATILTIIGGGHKKKRKKKGKRLAIV
;
A
#
# COMPACT_ATOMS: atom_id res chain seq x y z
N MET A 1 -30.66 27.12 -47.20
CA MET A 1 -30.52 27.68 -45.84
C MET A 1 -30.87 26.64 -44.76
N PHE A 2 -32.10 26.13 -44.69
CA PHE A 2 -32.52 25.13 -43.68
C PHE A 2 -31.59 23.90 -43.56
N ARG A 3 -31.20 23.27 -44.68
CA ARG A 3 -30.33 22.07 -44.68
C ARG A 3 -28.91 22.35 -44.18
N PHE A 4 -28.41 23.55 -44.44
CA PHE A 4 -27.09 23.99 -43.97
C PHE A 4 -27.10 24.21 -42.45
N ILE A 5 -28.20 24.75 -41.91
CA ILE A 5 -28.42 24.87 -40.47
C ILE A 5 -28.48 23.49 -39.81
N VAL A 6 -29.22 22.54 -40.40
CA VAL A 6 -29.29 21.16 -39.88
C VAL A 6 -27.92 20.47 -39.89
N PHE A 7 -27.12 20.68 -40.94
CA PHE A 7 -25.76 20.14 -41.03
C PHE A 7 -24.84 20.71 -39.93
N ILE A 8 -24.88 22.03 -39.70
CA ILE A 8 -24.08 22.66 -38.64
C ILE A 8 -24.49 22.11 -37.27
N ILE A 9 -25.79 22.00 -36.99
CA ILE A 9 -26.30 21.45 -35.73
C ILE A 9 -25.78 20.02 -35.52
N ALA A 10 -25.94 19.14 -36.52
CA ALA A 10 -25.50 17.75 -36.42
C ALA A 10 -23.98 17.62 -36.23
N LEU A 11 -23.19 18.43 -36.96
CA LEU A 11 -21.73 18.45 -36.82
C LEU A 11 -21.30 18.94 -35.44
N THR A 12 -21.93 19.99 -34.91
CA THR A 12 -21.63 20.49 -33.56
C THR A 12 -22.00 19.48 -32.47
N SER A 13 -23.15 18.79 -32.59
CA SER A 13 -23.53 17.72 -31.67
C SER A 13 -22.58 16.52 -31.75
N LEU A 14 -22.09 16.17 -32.95
CA LEU A 14 -21.09 15.11 -33.12
C LEU A 14 -19.78 15.47 -32.42
N VAL A 15 -19.25 16.68 -32.64
CA VAL A 15 -18.01 17.15 -32.00
C VAL A 15 -18.17 17.20 -30.48
N PHE A 16 -19.29 17.72 -29.98
CA PHE A 16 -19.57 17.74 -28.54
C PHE A 16 -19.61 16.33 -27.95
N SER A 17 -20.26 15.39 -28.62
CA SER A 17 -20.33 13.99 -28.19
C SER A 17 -18.95 13.30 -28.20
N LEU A 18 -18.09 13.61 -29.18
CA LEU A 18 -16.74 13.08 -29.25
C LEU A 18 -15.84 13.63 -28.14
N VAL A 19 -15.94 14.93 -27.85
CA VAL A 19 -15.21 15.56 -26.73
C VAL A 19 -15.68 14.97 -25.39
N ALA A 20 -16.99 14.80 -25.21
CA ALA A 20 -17.53 14.15 -24.02
C ALA A 20 -16.98 12.73 -23.83
N ILE A 21 -16.90 11.93 -24.91
CA ILE A 21 -16.30 10.58 -24.88
C ILE A 21 -14.84 10.61 -24.44
N MET A 22 -14.06 11.62 -24.84
CA MET A 22 -12.67 11.77 -24.43
C MET A 22 -12.52 12.11 -22.95
N ASP A 23 -13.45 12.89 -22.38
CA ASP A 23 -13.46 13.24 -20.94
C ASP A 23 -13.95 12.09 -20.03
N TYR A 24 -14.53 11.02 -20.59
CA TYR A 24 -15.05 9.86 -19.86
C TYR A 24 -14.00 8.83 -19.43
N TRP A 25 -12.74 8.98 -19.85
CA TRP A 25 -11.63 8.11 -19.45
C TRP A 25 -11.14 8.37 -18.01
N LYS A 26 -12.00 8.83 -17.11
CA LYS A 26 -11.74 8.96 -15.68
C LYS A 26 -12.19 7.67 -14.98
N PHE A 27 -11.23 6.85 -14.61
CA PHE A 27 -11.46 5.66 -13.80
C PHE A 27 -11.56 6.07 -12.33
N ASP A 28 -12.59 5.60 -11.62
CA ASP A 28 -12.61 5.70 -10.17
C ASP A 28 -11.88 4.47 -9.61
N GLU A 29 -10.93 4.70 -8.71
CA GLU A 29 -10.30 3.62 -7.95
C GLU A 29 -11.25 3.16 -6.83
N GLN A 30 -11.97 2.06 -7.06
CA GLN A 30 -12.74 1.43 -6.00
C GLN A 30 -11.84 0.53 -5.13
N ALA A 31 -12.17 0.46 -3.84
CA ALA A 31 -11.59 -0.53 -2.94
C ALA A 31 -12.04 -1.93 -3.39
N GLN A 32 -11.14 -2.91 -3.28
CA GLN A 32 -11.46 -4.30 -3.60
C GLN A 32 -12.52 -4.83 -2.64
N ASP A 33 -13.52 -5.52 -3.18
CA ASP A 33 -14.48 -6.26 -2.36
C ASP A 33 -13.81 -7.56 -1.88
N ILE A 34 -13.21 -7.48 -0.70
CA ILE A 34 -12.54 -8.62 -0.08
C ILE A 34 -13.52 -9.78 0.14
N ALA A 35 -14.80 -9.54 0.41
CA ALA A 35 -15.76 -10.63 0.56
C ALA A 35 -15.98 -11.38 -0.77
N ALA A 36 -16.10 -10.64 -1.88
CA ALA A 36 -16.19 -11.24 -3.20
C ALA A 36 -14.90 -12.00 -3.58
N LEU A 37 -13.72 -11.42 -3.28
CA LEU A 37 -12.43 -12.07 -3.53
C LEU A 37 -12.25 -13.34 -2.71
N MET A 38 -12.62 -13.32 -1.42
CA MET A 38 -12.60 -14.51 -0.57
C MET A 38 -13.45 -15.60 -1.21
N LYS A 39 -14.72 -15.31 -1.53
CA LYS A 39 -15.64 -16.29 -2.12
C LYS A 39 -15.15 -16.89 -3.44
N THR A 40 -14.41 -16.13 -4.24
CA THR A 40 -13.97 -16.55 -5.58
C THR A 40 -12.64 -17.30 -5.54
N ASN A 41 -11.74 -16.93 -4.63
CA ASN A 41 -10.34 -17.36 -4.66
C ASN A 41 -9.92 -18.22 -3.45
N VAL A 42 -10.79 -18.39 -2.46
CA VAL A 42 -10.49 -19.14 -1.23
C VAL A 42 -11.53 -20.23 -1.02
N THR A 43 -11.06 -21.38 -0.55
CA THR A 43 -11.87 -22.56 -0.23
C THR A 43 -11.84 -22.87 1.26
N THR A 44 -12.78 -23.70 1.74
CA THR A 44 -12.74 -24.21 3.12
C THR A 44 -11.43 -24.95 3.41
N GLN A 45 -10.90 -25.69 2.43
CA GLN A 45 -9.65 -26.44 2.58
C GLN A 45 -8.46 -25.52 2.84
N ASP A 46 -8.42 -24.32 2.26
CA ASP A 46 -7.34 -23.35 2.52
C ASP A 46 -7.33 -22.90 3.99
N PHE A 47 -8.50 -22.78 4.62
CA PHE A 47 -8.58 -22.49 6.05
C PHE A 47 -8.14 -23.67 6.90
N GLU A 48 -8.61 -24.88 6.59
CA GLU A 48 -8.23 -26.10 7.30
C GLU A 48 -6.72 -26.32 7.26
N GLN A 49 -6.09 -26.14 6.10
CA GLN A 49 -4.63 -26.24 5.93
C GLN A 49 -3.89 -25.21 6.80
N ARG A 50 -4.37 -23.96 6.84
CA ARG A 50 -3.70 -22.89 7.62
C ARG A 50 -3.90 -23.06 9.12
N ILE A 51 -5.06 -23.52 9.56
CA ILE A 51 -5.31 -23.87 10.96
C ILE A 51 -4.39 -25.03 11.36
N GLU A 52 -4.28 -26.06 10.52
CA GLU A 52 -3.40 -27.20 10.75
C GLU A 52 -1.93 -26.78 10.81
N GLN A 53 -1.46 -25.97 9.87
CA GLN A 53 -0.10 -25.42 9.87
C GLN A 53 0.16 -24.58 11.13
N ALA A 54 -0.79 -23.75 11.53
CA ALA A 54 -0.67 -22.96 12.75
C ALA A 54 -0.58 -23.85 13.99
N ILE A 55 -1.35 -24.95 14.07
CA ILE A 55 -1.25 -25.94 15.14
C ILE A 55 0.13 -26.63 15.12
N GLN A 56 0.62 -27.04 13.94
CA GLN A 56 1.94 -27.68 13.77
C GLN A 56 3.08 -26.75 14.17
N ASN A 57 2.93 -25.45 13.92
CA ASN A 57 3.88 -24.42 14.31
C ASN A 57 3.71 -23.95 15.77
N ASP A 58 2.92 -24.67 16.57
CA ASP A 58 2.59 -24.34 17.96
C ASP A 58 2.02 -22.92 18.11
N ASN A 59 1.27 -22.42 17.12
CA ASN A 59 0.74 -21.05 17.05
C ASN A 59 -0.78 -20.98 17.24
N PRO A 60 -1.30 -21.12 18.48
CA PRO A 60 -2.73 -21.16 18.75
C PRO A 60 -3.44 -19.84 18.41
N GLU A 61 -2.76 -18.70 18.53
CA GLU A 61 -3.30 -17.39 18.16
C GLU A 61 -3.58 -17.29 16.65
N GLU A 62 -2.63 -17.76 15.83
CA GLU A 62 -2.81 -17.78 14.38
C GLU A 62 -3.87 -18.79 13.96
N ALA A 63 -3.93 -19.96 14.61
CA ALA A 63 -4.99 -20.94 14.37
C ALA A 63 -6.38 -20.34 14.66
N ARG A 64 -6.54 -19.64 15.80
CA ARG A 64 -7.78 -18.92 16.12
C ARG A 64 -8.10 -17.80 15.15
N MET A 65 -7.10 -17.06 14.69
CA MET A 65 -7.29 -16.00 13.69
C MET A 65 -7.92 -16.59 12.42
N TYR A 66 -7.38 -17.70 11.89
CA TYR A 66 -7.94 -18.35 10.71
C TYR A 66 -9.33 -18.94 10.95
N MET A 67 -9.56 -19.54 12.13
CA MET A 67 -10.88 -20.09 12.49
C MET A 67 -11.95 -18.99 12.61
N ALA A 68 -11.61 -17.85 13.23
CA ALA A 68 -12.49 -16.68 13.31
C ALA A 68 -12.72 -16.04 11.93
N LEU A 69 -11.70 -16.03 11.08
CA LEU A 69 -11.81 -15.50 9.72
C LEU A 69 -12.69 -16.40 8.83
N ALA A 70 -12.59 -17.72 8.96
CA ALA A 70 -13.47 -18.68 8.30
C ALA A 70 -14.94 -18.43 8.68
N GLY A 71 -15.22 -18.26 9.98
CA GLY A 71 -16.56 -17.92 10.48
C GLY A 71 -17.08 -16.59 9.94
N ARG A 72 -16.22 -15.55 9.86
CA ARG A 72 -16.58 -14.23 9.31
C ARG A 72 -17.07 -14.29 7.86
N PHE A 73 -16.50 -15.19 7.05
CA PHE A 73 -16.86 -15.37 5.64
C PHE A 73 -17.75 -16.60 5.39
N ALA A 74 -18.31 -17.19 6.45
CA ALA A 74 -19.21 -18.34 6.39
C ALA A 74 -18.63 -19.60 5.72
N TYR A 75 -17.34 -19.86 5.90
CA TYR A 75 -16.72 -21.13 5.51
C TYR A 75 -17.02 -22.21 6.57
N ALA A 76 -17.38 -23.41 6.10
CA ALA A 76 -17.75 -24.54 6.95
C ALA A 76 -16.53 -25.29 7.51
N VAL A 77 -15.75 -24.65 8.38
CA VAL A 77 -14.65 -25.28 9.12
C VAL A 77 -15.19 -25.98 10.37
N ASP A 78 -14.83 -27.24 10.60
CA ASP A 78 -15.28 -28.00 11.77
C ASP A 78 -14.57 -27.51 13.05
N THR A 79 -15.23 -26.60 13.77
CA THR A 79 -14.72 -26.05 15.02
C THR A 79 -14.57 -27.11 16.11
N ALA A 80 -15.38 -28.17 16.10
CA ALA A 80 -15.31 -29.22 17.11
C ALA A 80 -14.03 -30.06 16.98
N VAL A 81 -13.48 -30.16 15.77
CA VAL A 81 -12.20 -30.84 15.50
C VAL A 81 -11.01 -29.97 15.93
N TYR A 82 -11.02 -28.68 15.59
CA TYR A 82 -9.83 -27.83 15.78
C TYR A 82 -9.75 -27.17 17.16
N LEU A 83 -10.87 -26.77 17.76
CA LEU A 83 -10.85 -26.00 19.02
C LEU A 83 -10.15 -26.77 20.17
N PRO A 84 -10.45 -28.06 20.44
CA PRO A 84 -9.76 -28.79 21.50
C PRO A 84 -8.25 -28.93 21.26
N ARG A 85 -7.83 -29.03 19.98
CA ARG A 85 -6.41 -29.11 19.59
C ARG A 85 -5.70 -27.78 19.83
N ILE A 86 -6.35 -26.67 19.52
CA ILE A 86 -5.83 -25.32 19.78
C ILE A 86 -5.70 -25.07 21.29
N GLU A 87 -6.71 -25.42 22.08
CA GLU A 87 -6.72 -25.26 23.54
C GLU A 87 -5.66 -26.14 24.22
N ALA A 88 -5.41 -27.36 23.71
CA ALA A 88 -4.36 -28.23 24.22
C ALA A 88 -2.95 -27.60 24.10
N LEU A 89 -2.75 -26.69 23.14
CA LEU A 89 -1.49 -25.96 23.00
C LEU A 89 -1.26 -24.95 24.13
N GLU A 90 -2.28 -24.57 24.91
CA GLU A 90 -2.22 -23.44 25.87
C GLU A 90 -1.87 -23.83 27.31
N SER A 91 -1.46 -25.08 27.56
CA SER A 91 -1.04 -25.49 28.89
C SER A 91 0.13 -24.63 29.43
N THR A 92 -0.01 -24.19 30.68
CA THR A 92 0.64 -23.04 31.36
C THR A 92 2.17 -22.96 31.25
N TRP A 93 2.86 -24.07 30.98
CA TRP A 93 4.33 -24.11 30.88
C TRP A 93 4.86 -23.75 29.47
N ASN A 94 4.05 -23.93 28.42
CA ASN A 94 4.48 -23.76 27.03
C ASN A 94 4.24 -22.34 26.46
N THR A 95 3.50 -21.48 27.16
CA THR A 95 3.16 -20.12 26.69
C THR A 95 4.34 -19.15 26.79
N THR A 96 5.14 -19.26 27.86
CA THR A 96 6.28 -18.34 28.12
C THR A 96 7.47 -18.59 27.19
N VAL A 97 7.85 -19.85 26.96
CA VAL A 97 8.95 -20.23 26.05
C VAL A 97 8.61 -19.92 24.59
N ARG A 98 7.33 -20.02 24.22
CA ARG A 98 6.85 -19.82 22.86
C ARG A 98 6.69 -18.37 22.43
N ASN A 99 6.30 -17.48 23.34
CA ASN A 99 6.28 -16.05 23.04
C ASN A 99 7.69 -15.51 22.74
N VAL A 100 8.71 -16.17 23.30
CA VAL A 100 10.12 -15.87 23.08
C VAL A 100 10.58 -16.45 21.73
N SER A 101 10.34 -17.75 21.49
CA SER A 101 10.73 -18.43 20.24
C SER A 101 10.06 -17.85 18.98
N ARG A 102 8.80 -17.40 19.07
CA ARG A 102 8.10 -16.78 17.93
C ARG A 102 8.58 -15.36 17.66
N PHE A 103 9.01 -14.64 18.70
CA PHE A 103 9.66 -13.36 18.50
C PHE A 103 11.04 -13.56 17.83
N THR A 104 11.81 -14.56 18.23
CA THR A 104 13.13 -14.84 17.64
C THR A 104 13.04 -15.39 16.20
N ASN A 105 12.09 -16.29 15.90
CA ASN A 105 11.89 -16.84 14.55
C ASN A 105 11.24 -15.83 13.58
N GLY A 106 10.46 -14.86 14.09
CA GLY A 106 9.94 -13.73 13.31
C GLY A 106 10.96 -12.59 13.09
N PHE A 107 12.02 -12.55 13.90
CA PHE A 107 13.06 -11.51 13.90
C PHE A 107 14.38 -11.94 13.20
N ILE A 108 14.50 -13.22 12.82
CA ILE A 108 15.64 -13.86 12.14
C ILE A 108 17.00 -13.65 12.84
N ASP A 109 17.47 -14.71 13.50
CA ASP A 109 18.87 -15.14 13.64
C ASP A 109 19.92 -14.09 14.08
N GLY A 110 19.54 -13.17 14.96
CA GLY A 110 20.44 -12.22 15.62
C GLY A 110 20.58 -12.49 17.11
N GLN A 111 21.44 -13.45 17.48
CA GLN A 111 22.10 -13.63 18.80
C GLN A 111 21.41 -12.93 19.99
N GLY A 112 20.46 -13.59 20.64
CA GLY A 112 19.75 -13.06 21.80
C GLY A 112 19.25 -14.17 22.72
N GLU A 113 20.17 -14.82 23.43
CA GLU A 113 19.89 -15.84 24.44
C GLU A 113 19.35 -15.23 25.75
N ASP A 114 18.31 -14.39 25.71
CA ASP A 114 17.48 -14.15 26.89
C ASP A 114 16.16 -13.47 26.53
N THR A 115 15.09 -13.92 27.20
CA THR A 115 13.72 -13.36 27.13
C THR A 115 13.69 -11.87 27.46
N ALA A 116 14.49 -11.44 28.43
CA ALA A 116 14.67 -10.04 28.79
C ALA A 116 15.50 -9.28 27.74
N GLY A 117 16.46 -9.93 27.10
CA GLY A 117 17.31 -9.35 26.04
C GLY A 117 16.52 -9.04 24.77
N VAL A 118 15.62 -9.93 24.37
CA VAL A 118 14.72 -9.75 23.23
C VAL A 118 13.70 -8.63 23.49
N LEU A 119 13.00 -8.67 24.63
CA LEU A 119 12.04 -7.62 24.98
C LEU A 119 12.72 -6.26 25.19
N GLY A 120 13.93 -6.27 25.74
CA GLY A 120 14.80 -5.11 25.89
C GLY A 120 15.26 -4.54 24.56
N ALA A 121 15.68 -5.37 23.61
CA ALA A 121 16.08 -4.95 22.26
C ALA A 121 14.91 -4.34 21.48
N VAL A 122 13.72 -4.92 21.56
CA VAL A 122 12.49 -4.37 20.96
C VAL A 122 12.15 -3.03 21.57
N THR A 123 12.13 -2.95 22.89
CA THR A 123 11.82 -1.69 23.57
C THR A 123 12.88 -0.63 23.25
N ALA A 124 14.16 -1.02 23.17
CA ALA A 124 15.27 -0.14 22.82
C ALA A 124 15.19 0.36 21.37
N ASP A 125 14.73 -0.46 20.42
CA ASP A 125 14.55 -0.09 19.00
C ASP A 125 13.42 0.95 18.81
N PHE A 126 12.54 1.12 19.80
CA PHE A 126 11.54 2.20 19.89
C PHE A 126 12.05 3.44 20.66
N THR A 127 13.31 3.44 21.07
CA THR A 127 13.91 4.56 21.81
C THR A 127 15.00 5.27 21.00
N VAL A 128 15.36 6.47 21.45
CA VAL A 128 16.52 7.22 20.92
C VAL A 128 17.79 6.42 21.02
N VAL A 129 17.93 5.61 22.08
CA VAL A 129 19.16 4.84 22.32
C VAL A 129 19.35 3.83 21.21
N GLY A 130 18.28 3.18 20.76
CA GLY A 130 18.31 2.30 19.59
C GLY A 130 18.75 3.04 18.34
N ASP A 131 18.13 4.19 18.04
CA ASP A 131 18.47 4.97 16.84
C ASP A 131 19.93 5.46 16.83
N VAL A 132 20.44 5.98 17.95
CA VAL A 132 21.85 6.42 18.01
C VAL A 132 22.82 5.23 17.97
N ARG A 133 22.46 4.09 18.57
CA ARG A 133 23.24 2.84 18.45
C ARG A 133 23.33 2.40 17.00
N ASP A 134 22.22 2.43 16.26
CA ASP A 134 22.20 2.04 14.85
C ASP A 134 23.08 2.98 14.01
N LEU A 135 23.01 4.29 14.27
CA LEU A 135 23.91 5.26 13.62
C LEU A 135 25.39 5.00 13.96
N LYS A 136 25.69 4.66 15.22
CA LYS A 136 27.05 4.33 15.66
C LYS A 136 27.57 3.08 14.95
N GLU A 137 26.77 2.02 14.89
CA GLU A 137 27.11 0.77 14.22
C GLU A 137 27.43 1.03 12.74
N GLN A 138 26.56 1.77 12.04
CA GLN A 138 26.76 2.10 10.63
C GLN A 138 27.93 3.06 10.40
N TYR A 139 28.21 3.96 11.35
CA TYR A 139 29.41 4.80 11.34
C TYR A 139 30.69 3.95 11.48
N ASP A 140 30.70 2.97 12.39
CA ASP A 140 31.87 2.09 12.57
C ASP A 140 32.13 1.26 11.30
N LEU A 141 31.07 0.76 10.63
CA LEU A 141 31.18 0.08 9.33
C LEU A 141 31.77 1.00 8.26
N HIS A 142 31.32 2.26 8.19
CA HIS A 142 31.85 3.25 7.26
C HIS A 142 33.36 3.50 7.49
N GLU A 143 33.78 3.70 8.74
CA GLU A 143 35.20 3.91 9.08
C GLU A 143 36.05 2.67 8.77
N ALA A 144 35.48 1.47 8.88
CA ALA A 144 36.12 0.21 8.51
C ALA A 144 36.14 -0.05 6.98
N GLY A 145 35.57 0.84 6.16
CA GLY A 145 35.44 0.65 4.71
C GLY A 145 34.50 -0.48 4.32
N GLN A 146 33.57 -0.86 5.20
CA GLN A 146 32.57 -1.90 5.00
C GLN A 146 31.28 -1.33 4.41
N GLU A 147 30.42 -2.21 3.89
CA GLU A 147 29.13 -1.81 3.33
C GLU A 147 28.20 -1.24 4.41
N VAL A 148 27.64 -0.08 4.14
CA VAL A 148 26.68 0.62 5.01
C VAL A 148 25.28 0.41 4.47
N ASN A 149 24.33 0.12 5.35
CA ASN A 149 22.92 0.11 5.02
C ASN A 149 22.35 1.54 5.10
N ALA A 150 22.37 2.24 3.96
CA ALA A 150 21.90 3.63 3.85
C ALA A 150 20.44 3.83 4.31
N LEU A 151 19.58 2.82 4.11
CA LEU A 151 18.19 2.90 4.56
C LEU A 151 18.08 2.85 6.09
N ILE A 152 18.83 1.96 6.75
CA ILE A 152 18.87 1.89 8.22
C ILE A 152 19.46 3.18 8.79
N VAL A 153 20.52 3.72 8.19
CA VAL A 153 21.10 5.02 8.57
C VAL A 153 20.06 6.13 8.48
N GLY A 154 19.39 6.27 7.34
CA GLY A 154 18.37 7.31 7.15
C GLY A 154 17.22 7.19 8.15
N LEU A 155 16.69 5.97 8.36
CA LEU A 155 15.61 5.74 9.32
C LEU A 155 16.04 5.97 10.78
N ALA A 156 17.28 5.60 11.14
CA ALA A 156 17.82 5.86 12.47
C ALA A 156 18.04 7.36 12.69
N GLY A 157 18.60 8.07 11.71
CA GLY A 157 18.74 9.53 11.72
C GLY A 157 17.41 10.25 11.91
N VAL A 158 16.38 9.83 11.16
CA VAL A 158 15.00 10.29 11.33
C VAL A 158 14.48 9.98 12.74
N GLY A 159 14.72 8.79 13.30
CA GLY A 159 14.27 8.41 14.64
C GLY A 159 14.87 9.28 15.77
N VAL A 160 16.16 9.63 15.65
CA VAL A 160 16.81 10.60 16.56
C VAL A 160 16.13 11.96 16.48
N GLY A 161 15.98 12.50 15.26
CA GLY A 161 15.33 13.80 15.03
C GLY A 161 13.87 13.83 15.47
N LEU A 162 13.10 12.79 15.16
CA LEU A 162 11.72 12.62 15.61
C LEU A 162 11.60 12.62 17.12
N THR A 163 12.55 12.04 17.84
CA THR A 163 12.47 12.05 19.29
C THR A 163 12.74 13.43 19.88
N ALA A 164 13.72 14.17 19.35
CA ALA A 164 13.94 15.56 19.75
C ALA A 164 12.67 16.39 19.46
N ALA A 165 12.10 16.23 18.27
CA ALA A 165 10.87 16.90 17.86
C ALA A 165 9.64 16.48 18.70
N THR A 166 9.54 15.21 19.14
CA THR A 166 8.46 14.73 20.01
C THR A 166 8.49 15.41 21.38
N ILE A 167 9.66 15.65 21.94
CA ILE A 167 9.82 16.39 23.20
C ILE A 167 9.34 17.83 23.03
N ILE A 168 9.81 18.51 21.97
CA ILE A 168 9.44 19.91 21.66
C ILE A 168 7.94 20.04 21.38
N SER A 169 7.39 19.09 20.64
CA SER A 169 5.99 19.08 20.21
C SER A 169 5.03 18.47 21.24
N SER A 170 5.49 18.27 22.48
CA SER A 170 4.71 17.73 23.59
C SER A 170 4.00 16.41 23.27
N GLY A 171 4.66 15.52 22.52
CA GLY A 171 4.15 14.18 22.20
C GLY A 171 3.34 14.07 20.92
N THR A 172 3.05 15.16 20.21
CA THR A 172 2.22 15.11 18.98
C THR A 172 2.85 14.29 17.85
N LEU A 173 4.17 14.15 17.82
CA LEU A 173 4.90 13.30 16.86
C LEU A 173 5.11 11.84 17.32
N ALA A 174 4.56 11.44 18.47
CA ALA A 174 4.67 10.06 18.96
C ALA A 174 4.11 8.99 17.99
N PRO A 175 2.99 9.21 17.26
CA PRO A 175 2.52 8.27 16.24
C PRO A 175 3.53 8.04 15.12
N ALA A 176 4.13 9.12 14.60
CA ALA A 176 5.14 9.04 13.55
C ALA A 176 6.37 8.27 14.03
N LYS A 177 6.82 8.49 15.28
CA LYS A 177 7.92 7.73 15.88
C LYS A 177 7.61 6.23 15.99
N ALA A 178 6.42 5.86 16.43
CA ALA A 178 6.03 4.45 16.50
C ALA A 178 5.99 3.80 15.10
N GLY A 179 5.58 4.57 14.09
CA GLY A 179 5.58 4.17 12.69
C GLY A 179 6.97 3.98 12.10
N SER A 180 7.89 4.91 12.36
CA SER A 180 9.29 4.82 11.91
C SER A 180 10.00 3.63 12.54
N SER A 181 9.77 3.36 13.83
CA SER A 181 10.32 2.17 14.50
C SER A 181 9.78 0.89 13.88
N ALA A 182 8.47 0.78 13.61
CA ALA A 182 7.89 -0.38 12.95
C ALA A 182 8.44 -0.61 11.53
N LEU A 183 8.63 0.48 10.75
CA LEU A 183 9.29 0.42 9.44
C LEU A 183 10.73 -0.08 9.56
N LYS A 184 11.50 0.45 10.50
CA LYS A 184 12.88 0.02 10.74
C LYS A 184 12.95 -1.47 11.09
N THR A 185 12.05 -1.96 11.95
CA THR A 185 11.94 -3.39 12.25
C THR A 185 11.61 -4.20 11.00
N ALA A 186 10.69 -3.73 10.15
CA ALA A 186 10.34 -4.43 8.91
C ALA A 186 11.51 -4.47 7.90
N VAL A 187 12.31 -3.40 7.81
CA VAL A 187 13.53 -3.35 6.99
C VAL A 187 14.55 -4.37 7.50
N ARG A 188 14.81 -4.40 8.81
CA ARG A 188 15.73 -5.37 9.44
C ARG A 188 15.30 -6.82 9.21
N ALA A 189 14.00 -7.08 9.33
CA ALA A 189 13.43 -8.39 9.07
C ALA A 189 13.39 -8.79 7.58
N ASN A 190 13.93 -7.95 6.69
CA ASN A 190 13.88 -8.13 5.23
C ASN A 190 12.45 -8.35 4.70
N LYS A 191 11.46 -7.73 5.35
CA LYS A 191 10.04 -7.81 4.96
C LYS A 191 9.57 -6.67 4.09
N VAL A 192 10.40 -5.65 3.87
CA VAL A 192 10.04 -4.53 2.99
C VAL A 192 10.44 -4.85 1.55
N THR A 193 9.51 -4.68 0.60
CA THR A 193 9.79 -4.93 -0.81
C THR A 193 10.89 -4.00 -1.34
N PRO A 194 11.71 -4.43 -2.31
CA PRO A 194 12.75 -3.57 -2.89
C PRO A 194 12.21 -2.26 -3.48
N ALA A 195 10.99 -2.28 -4.02
CA ALA A 195 10.33 -1.08 -4.54
C ALA A 195 10.05 -0.07 -3.42
N PHE A 196 9.51 -0.54 -2.30
CA PHE A 196 9.19 0.33 -1.18
C PHE A 196 10.45 0.77 -0.40
N GLN A 197 11.49 -0.07 -0.30
CA GLN A 197 12.79 0.33 0.25
C GLN A 197 13.39 1.55 -0.48
N ARG A 198 13.29 1.61 -1.82
CA ARG A 198 13.75 2.77 -2.60
C ARG A 198 12.95 4.04 -2.30
N ILE A 199 11.65 3.91 -2.05
CA ILE A 199 10.80 5.05 -1.67
C ILE A 199 11.21 5.56 -0.28
N LEU A 200 11.34 4.64 0.69
CA LEU A 200 11.75 4.97 2.04
C LEU A 200 13.15 5.58 2.09
N LEU A 201 14.09 5.10 1.27
CA LEU A 201 15.45 5.64 1.18
C LEU A 201 15.42 7.09 0.69
N ARG A 202 14.71 7.39 -0.40
CA ARG A 202 14.58 8.77 -0.89
C ARG A 202 13.95 9.68 0.14
N GLN A 203 12.86 9.22 0.77
CA GLN A 203 12.16 10.00 1.79
C GLN A 203 13.01 10.21 3.05
N SER A 204 13.88 9.27 3.41
CA SER A 204 14.77 9.41 4.57
C SER A 204 15.98 10.29 4.26
N GLU A 205 16.54 10.21 3.05
CA GLU A 205 17.62 11.10 2.58
C GLU A 205 17.19 12.57 2.55
N ASP A 206 15.95 12.87 2.16
CA ASP A 206 15.41 14.24 2.19
C ASP A 206 15.34 14.80 3.62
N VAL A 207 15.15 13.92 4.61
CA VAL A 207 14.96 14.28 6.02
C VAL A 207 16.25 14.22 6.83
N PHE A 208 17.22 13.39 6.44
CA PHE A 208 18.45 13.19 7.18
C PHE A 208 19.68 13.30 6.27
N ASP A 209 20.46 14.35 6.47
CA ASP A 209 21.70 14.59 5.72
C ASP A 209 22.83 13.72 6.29
N TYR A 210 22.97 12.51 5.75
CA TYR A 210 23.98 11.56 6.18
C TYR A 210 25.41 12.08 5.98
N GLN A 211 25.67 12.84 4.91
CA GLN A 211 27.01 13.37 4.65
C GLN A 211 27.39 14.41 5.70
N LYS A 212 26.46 15.32 6.03
CA LYS A 212 26.64 16.27 7.13
C LYS A 212 26.85 15.56 8.47
N PHE A 213 26.10 14.48 8.73
CA PHE A 213 26.29 13.66 9.92
C PHE A 213 27.72 13.08 9.98
N LEU A 214 28.18 12.38 8.94
CA LEU A 214 29.52 11.79 8.90
C LEU A 214 30.64 12.82 9.09
N LEU A 215 30.52 13.99 8.45
CA LEU A 215 31.49 15.07 8.59
C LEU A 215 31.56 15.58 10.04
N ALA A 216 30.41 15.70 10.71
CA ALA A 216 30.32 16.17 12.08
C ALA A 216 30.77 15.12 13.11
N THR A 217 30.77 13.83 12.75
CA THR A 217 31.10 12.73 13.68
C THR A 217 32.47 12.10 13.42
N ARG A 218 33.30 12.67 12.54
CA ARG A 218 34.61 12.10 12.19
C ARG A 218 35.51 11.98 13.42
N GLY A 219 35.94 10.76 13.73
CA GLY A 219 36.77 10.45 14.88
C GLY A 219 36.04 10.50 16.24
N GLU A 220 34.73 10.72 16.24
CA GLU A 220 33.93 10.82 17.45
C GLU A 220 33.58 9.43 18.01
N ARG A 221 33.60 9.30 19.34
CA ARG A 221 33.24 8.06 20.06
C ARG A 221 32.12 8.26 21.07
N SER A 222 31.78 9.51 21.39
CA SER A 222 30.75 9.87 22.35
C SER A 222 29.35 9.74 21.75
N MET A 223 28.53 8.87 22.35
CA MET A 223 27.11 8.71 22.00
C MET A 223 26.34 10.04 22.08
N SER A 224 26.73 10.93 23.00
CA SER A 224 26.09 12.24 23.15
C SER A 224 26.43 13.19 21.99
N ALA A 225 27.64 13.12 21.47
CA ALA A 225 28.07 13.93 20.33
C ALA A 225 27.44 13.41 19.03
N LEU A 226 27.37 12.09 18.84
CA LEU A 226 26.63 11.47 17.73
C LEU A 226 25.17 11.88 17.73
N ARG A 227 24.50 11.87 18.90
CA ARG A 227 23.12 12.33 19.02
C ARG A 227 22.96 13.80 18.62
N ARG A 228 23.88 14.68 19.02
CA ARG A 228 23.85 16.11 18.64
C ARG A 228 24.02 16.27 17.13
N ALA A 229 25.03 15.65 16.55
CA ALA A 229 25.27 15.67 15.11
C ALA A 229 24.07 15.13 14.31
N ALA A 230 23.43 14.06 14.79
CA ALA A 230 22.23 13.51 14.16
C ALA A 230 21.04 14.49 14.20
N ASN A 231 20.83 15.19 15.33
CA ASN A 231 19.82 16.25 15.40
C ASN A 231 20.15 17.42 14.46
N ASP A 232 21.42 17.79 14.33
CA ASP A 232 21.86 18.88 13.44
C ASP A 232 21.74 18.50 11.95
N ALA A 233 21.83 17.21 11.63
CA ALA A 233 21.63 16.65 10.29
C ALA A 233 20.15 16.44 9.93
N TYR A 234 19.23 16.60 10.88
CA TYR A 234 17.79 16.40 10.67
C TYR A 234 17.12 17.65 10.06
N ASN A 235 16.39 17.44 8.98
CA ASN A 235 15.61 18.46 8.27
C ASN A 235 14.09 18.27 8.52
N PRO A 236 13.50 18.99 9.50
CA PRO A 236 12.08 18.84 9.81
C PRO A 236 11.16 19.27 8.66
N ALA A 237 11.60 20.19 7.79
CA ALA A 237 10.76 20.71 6.71
C ALA A 237 10.50 19.65 5.61
N ALA A 238 11.41 18.71 5.45
CA ALA A 238 11.28 17.60 4.51
C ALA A 238 10.46 16.43 5.07
N PHE A 239 10.09 16.45 6.36
CA PHE A 239 9.47 15.31 7.02
C PHE A 239 8.06 14.98 6.52
N ARG A 240 7.39 15.83 5.72
CA ARG A 240 5.98 15.62 5.35
C ARG A 240 5.71 14.24 4.72
N ALA A 241 6.46 13.85 3.69
CA ALA A 241 6.22 12.61 2.95
C ALA A 241 6.52 11.36 3.80
N LEU A 242 7.63 11.38 4.54
CA LEU A 242 7.99 10.31 5.46
C LEU A 242 7.03 10.25 6.66
N GLY A 243 6.60 11.40 7.15
CA GLY A 243 5.60 11.58 8.20
C GLY A 243 4.29 10.88 7.86
N GLU A 244 3.72 11.17 6.69
CA GLU A 244 2.52 10.47 6.21
C GLU A 244 2.73 8.95 6.12
N THR A 245 3.90 8.51 5.62
CA THR A 245 4.23 7.09 5.50
C THR A 245 4.29 6.40 6.87
N THR A 246 5.01 7.02 7.82
CA THR A 246 5.17 6.50 9.18
C THR A 246 3.84 6.51 9.95
N GLU A 247 3.01 7.54 9.79
CA GLU A 247 1.70 7.62 10.42
C GLU A 247 0.78 6.48 9.96
N ARG A 248 0.73 6.20 8.65
CA ARG A 248 -0.03 5.06 8.10
C ARG A 248 0.44 3.71 8.63
N VAL A 249 1.75 3.52 8.72
CA VAL A 249 2.32 2.30 9.32
C VAL A 249 1.91 2.18 10.79
N ASN A 250 1.93 3.28 11.54
CA ASN A 250 1.45 3.26 12.92
C ASN A 250 -0.06 2.98 13.01
N ASN A 251 -0.87 3.45 12.07
CA ASN A 251 -2.30 3.14 12.02
C ASN A 251 -2.53 1.64 11.78
N ILE A 252 -1.79 1.03 10.84
CA ILE A 252 -1.78 -0.43 10.63
C ILE A 252 -1.38 -1.16 11.92
N ARG A 253 -0.32 -0.72 12.59
CA ARG A 253 0.15 -1.30 13.87
C ARG A 253 -0.89 -1.22 14.98
N ARG A 254 -1.64 -0.11 15.07
CA ARG A 254 -2.70 0.08 16.06
C ARG A 254 -3.92 -0.79 15.77
N SER A 255 -4.25 -1.01 14.51
CA SER A 255 -5.35 -1.90 14.11
C SER A 255 -4.97 -3.38 14.16
N THR A 256 -3.68 -3.70 14.06
CA THR A 256 -3.15 -5.08 14.03
C THR A 256 -2.23 -5.32 15.24
N SER A 257 -0.94 -5.55 15.00
CA SER A 257 0.14 -5.65 15.97
C SER A 257 1.46 -5.23 15.30
N LEU A 258 2.55 -5.11 16.07
CA LEU A 258 3.87 -4.86 15.49
C LEU A 258 4.32 -6.02 14.58
N ALA A 259 4.16 -7.26 15.05
CA ALA A 259 4.54 -8.45 14.29
C ALA A 259 3.74 -8.56 12.98
N ASP A 260 2.44 -8.31 13.02
CA ASP A 260 1.61 -8.32 11.81
C ASP A 260 1.98 -7.18 10.88
N THR A 261 2.26 -5.99 11.40
CA THR A 261 2.70 -4.86 10.56
C THR A 261 3.97 -5.20 9.80
N VAL A 262 4.97 -5.77 10.48
CA VAL A 262 6.23 -6.22 9.86
C VAL A 262 5.96 -7.27 8.80
N ASP A 263 5.13 -8.26 9.10
CA ASP A 263 4.75 -9.32 8.16
C ASP A 263 4.08 -8.75 6.91
N LEU A 264 3.14 -7.82 7.09
CA LEU A 264 2.31 -7.21 6.06
C LEU A 264 3.09 -6.28 5.11
N MET A 265 4.24 -5.73 5.53
CA MET A 265 5.08 -4.88 4.67
C MET A 265 5.57 -5.60 3.40
N ARG A 266 5.55 -6.94 3.38
CA ARG A 266 5.93 -7.75 2.20
C ARG A 266 5.02 -7.54 1.00
N TYR A 267 3.82 -7.01 1.21
CA TYR A 267 2.83 -6.77 0.16
C TYR A 267 2.87 -5.33 -0.38
N VAL A 268 3.60 -4.43 0.28
CA VAL A 268 3.62 -3.00 -0.03
C VAL A 268 4.74 -2.69 -1.02
N GLU A 269 4.41 -2.24 -2.23
CA GLU A 269 5.42 -1.79 -3.21
C GLU A 269 5.51 -0.27 -3.33
N ASN A 270 4.46 0.45 -2.93
CA ASN A 270 4.33 1.89 -3.08
C ASN A 270 3.42 2.48 -2.00
N THR A 271 3.27 3.81 -1.98
CA THR A 271 2.45 4.53 -1.00
C THR A 271 0.94 4.28 -1.15
N ASP A 272 0.47 3.90 -2.34
CA ASP A 272 -0.94 3.56 -2.56
C ASP A 272 -1.27 2.19 -1.96
N ASP A 273 -0.40 1.20 -2.15
CA ASP A 273 -0.49 -0.12 -1.52
C ASP A 273 -0.52 0.02 0.01
N LEU A 274 0.33 0.88 0.58
CA LEU A 274 0.34 1.16 2.02
C LEU A 274 -1.00 1.77 2.48
N ARG A 275 -1.54 2.74 1.73
CA ARG A 275 -2.84 3.37 2.03
C ARG A 275 -3.98 2.35 1.97
N ARG A 276 -3.93 1.42 1.01
CA ARG A 276 -4.95 0.36 0.88
C ARG A 276 -4.83 -0.64 2.02
N LEU A 277 -3.60 -1.04 2.35
CA LEU A 277 -3.33 -1.91 3.49
C LEU A 277 -3.82 -1.28 4.80
N GLU A 278 -3.61 0.03 5.01
CA GLU A 278 -4.17 0.76 6.15
C GLU A 278 -5.70 0.63 6.21
N LYS A 279 -6.40 0.85 5.08
CA LYS A 279 -7.86 0.70 5.01
C LYS A 279 -8.32 -0.73 5.32
N VAL A 280 -7.64 -1.73 4.76
CA VAL A 280 -7.92 -3.14 5.06
C VAL A 280 -7.69 -3.41 6.55
N SER A 281 -6.60 -2.90 7.10
CA SER A 281 -6.26 -3.07 8.51
C SER A 281 -7.30 -2.45 9.45
N ALA A 282 -7.86 -1.30 9.10
CA ALA A 282 -8.94 -0.67 9.85
C ALA A 282 -10.23 -1.51 9.88
N VAL A 283 -10.51 -2.31 8.84
CA VAL A 283 -11.74 -3.12 8.72
C VAL A 283 -11.58 -4.52 9.33
N TYR A 284 -10.41 -5.12 9.16
CA TYR A 284 -10.17 -6.52 9.55
C TYR A 284 -9.36 -6.66 10.85
N GLY A 285 -8.73 -5.59 11.31
CA GLY A 285 -7.97 -5.57 12.55
C GLY A 285 -6.92 -6.69 12.59
N SER A 286 -6.86 -7.46 13.68
CA SER A 286 -5.97 -8.63 13.81
C SER A 286 -6.16 -9.71 12.73
N GLN A 287 -7.30 -9.75 12.04
CA GLN A 287 -7.52 -10.71 10.94
C GLN A 287 -6.88 -10.26 9.61
N THR A 288 -6.33 -9.05 9.54
CA THR A 288 -5.73 -8.49 8.31
C THR A 288 -4.60 -9.36 7.79
N ARG A 289 -3.75 -9.89 8.68
CA ARG A 289 -2.69 -10.83 8.29
C ARG A 289 -3.29 -12.04 7.58
N GLY A 290 -4.33 -12.66 8.15
CA GLY A 290 -5.01 -13.80 7.53
C GLY A 290 -5.61 -13.49 6.16
N VAL A 291 -6.27 -12.32 6.01
CA VAL A 291 -6.80 -11.85 4.71
C VAL A 291 -5.68 -11.72 3.69
N MET A 292 -4.58 -11.08 4.06
CA MET A 292 -3.44 -10.85 3.17
C MET A 292 -2.68 -12.14 2.86
N HIS A 293 -2.62 -13.09 3.78
CA HIS A 293 -2.01 -14.41 3.54
C HIS A 293 -2.83 -15.27 2.57
N LEU A 294 -4.16 -15.17 2.63
CA LEU A 294 -5.06 -15.91 1.75
C LEU A 294 -5.18 -15.29 0.36
N LEU A 295 -5.34 -13.98 0.28
CA LEU A 295 -5.58 -13.27 -0.99
C LEU A 295 -4.31 -12.65 -1.60
N GLY A 296 -3.22 -12.59 -0.84
CA GLY A 296 -2.01 -11.89 -1.25
C GLY A 296 -2.27 -10.43 -1.55
N ARG A 297 -1.62 -9.94 -2.62
CA ARG A 297 -1.78 -8.56 -3.08
C ARG A 297 -3.14 -8.25 -3.67
N ALA A 298 -3.94 -9.27 -4.03
CA ALA A 298 -5.28 -9.04 -4.59
C ALA A 298 -6.19 -8.29 -3.58
N ALA A 299 -5.99 -8.50 -2.27
CA ALA A 299 -6.74 -7.80 -1.22
C ALA A 299 -6.49 -6.28 -1.18
N ILE A 300 -5.31 -5.83 -1.62
CA ILE A 300 -4.95 -4.41 -1.71
C ILE A 300 -4.79 -3.95 -3.16
N GLY A 301 -5.29 -4.73 -4.12
CA GLY A 301 -5.23 -4.38 -5.53
C GLY A 301 -6.13 -3.21 -5.91
N THR A 302 -6.06 -2.80 -7.16
CA THR A 302 -7.00 -1.86 -7.80
C THR A 302 -7.87 -2.59 -8.81
N MET A 303 -9.18 -2.36 -8.77
CA MET A 303 -10.03 -2.59 -9.92
C MET A 303 -10.28 -1.23 -10.55
N ARG A 304 -9.78 -1.00 -11.78
CA ARG A 304 -10.12 0.20 -12.54
C ARG A 304 -11.52 0.01 -13.08
N VAL A 305 -12.50 0.64 -12.43
CA VAL A 305 -13.88 0.63 -12.91
C VAL A 305 -14.09 1.91 -13.70
N LEU A 306 -14.57 1.77 -14.94
CA LEU A 306 -14.92 2.91 -15.77
C LEU A 306 -16.17 3.55 -15.16
N ARG A 307 -15.99 4.75 -14.60
CA ARG A 307 -17.00 5.47 -13.79
C ARG A 307 -18.35 5.66 -14.49
N HIS A 308 -18.31 5.71 -15.82
CA HIS A 308 -19.45 6.11 -16.63
C HIS A 308 -19.66 5.15 -17.80
N THR A 309 -19.71 3.84 -17.52
CA THR A 309 -20.02 2.83 -18.54
C THR A 309 -21.33 3.15 -19.25
N VAL A 310 -22.39 3.49 -18.51
CA VAL A 310 -23.72 3.80 -19.09
C VAL A 310 -23.69 5.08 -19.93
N GLU A 311 -23.08 6.15 -19.43
CA GLU A 311 -23.04 7.43 -20.16
C GLU A 311 -22.11 7.36 -21.38
N PHE A 312 -21.05 6.55 -21.33
CA PHE A 312 -20.23 6.22 -22.49
C PHE A 312 -21.07 5.52 -23.58
N PHE A 313 -21.87 4.51 -23.22
CA PHE A 313 -22.77 3.85 -24.18
C PHE A 313 -23.84 4.80 -24.74
N MET A 314 -24.39 5.70 -23.91
CA MET A 314 -25.34 6.72 -24.36
C MET A 314 -24.71 7.74 -25.31
N ALA A 315 -23.49 8.19 -25.02
CA ALA A 315 -22.74 9.10 -25.89
C ALA A 315 -22.36 8.42 -27.22
N LEU A 316 -21.98 7.14 -27.19
CA LEU A 316 -21.72 6.34 -28.38
C LEU A 316 -22.97 6.22 -29.27
N ALA A 317 -24.13 5.95 -28.66
CA ALA A 317 -25.41 5.88 -29.36
C ALA A 317 -25.81 7.24 -29.97
N ALA A 318 -25.63 8.33 -29.22
CA ALA A 318 -25.89 9.69 -29.70
C ALA A 318 -24.97 10.10 -30.86
N ALA A 319 -23.68 9.76 -30.79
CA ALA A 319 -22.72 9.99 -31.87
C ALA A 319 -23.11 9.21 -33.14
N GLY A 320 -23.50 7.95 -33.01
CA GLY A 320 -23.99 7.13 -34.12
C GLY A 320 -25.25 7.69 -34.78
N ALA A 321 -26.23 8.13 -33.99
CA ALA A 321 -27.43 8.78 -34.48
C ALA A 321 -27.13 10.10 -35.21
N SER A 322 -26.22 10.91 -34.67
CA SER A 322 -25.79 12.18 -35.29
C SER A 322 -25.04 11.96 -36.61
N LEU A 323 -24.19 10.94 -36.68
CA LEU A 323 -23.46 10.58 -37.90
C LEU A 323 -24.43 10.12 -39.01
N LEU A 324 -25.41 9.28 -38.68
CA LEU A 324 -26.45 8.86 -39.63
C LEU A 324 -27.28 10.04 -40.15
N ALA A 325 -27.70 10.95 -39.27
CA ALA A 325 -28.40 12.17 -39.66
C ALA A 325 -27.55 13.05 -40.61
N THR A 326 -26.26 13.17 -40.33
CA THR A 326 -25.31 13.91 -41.16
C THR A 326 -25.18 13.28 -42.56
N ILE A 327 -25.02 11.95 -42.65
CA ILE A 327 -24.92 11.23 -43.93
C ILE A 327 -26.22 11.37 -44.75
N LEU A 328 -27.38 11.21 -44.13
CA LEU A 328 -28.68 11.33 -44.80
C LEU A 328 -28.93 12.73 -45.38
N THR A 329 -28.49 13.78 -44.67
CA THR A 329 -28.63 15.16 -45.18
C THR A 329 -27.76 15.42 -46.41
N ILE A 330 -26.59 14.78 -46.49
CA ILE A 330 -25.66 14.84 -47.63
C ILE A 330 -26.21 14.04 -48.82
N ILE A 331 -26.61 12.78 -48.63
CA ILE A 331 -27.08 11.88 -49.70
C ILE A 331 -28.44 12.32 -50.27
N GLY A 332 -29.36 12.80 -49.42
CA GLY A 332 -30.68 13.28 -49.85
C GLY A 332 -30.66 14.58 -50.68
N GLY A 333 -29.48 15.10 -51.06
CA GLY A 333 -29.30 16.29 -51.91
C GLY A 333 -29.33 16.01 -53.42
N GLY A 334 -29.28 14.75 -53.85
CA GLY A 334 -29.04 14.37 -55.26
C GLY A 334 -30.23 14.44 -56.24
N HIS A 335 -31.45 14.76 -55.81
CA HIS A 335 -32.62 14.77 -56.69
C HIS A 335 -33.37 16.10 -56.73
N LYS A 336 -32.90 17.02 -57.59
CA LYS A 336 -33.73 18.08 -58.17
C LYS A 336 -33.61 18.13 -59.70
N LYS A 337 -34.47 17.33 -60.34
CA LYS A 337 -35.23 17.58 -61.58
C LYS A 337 -34.71 18.71 -62.50
N LYS A 338 -33.96 18.37 -63.57
CA LYS A 338 -33.83 19.22 -64.76
C LYS A 338 -35.12 19.15 -65.58
N ARG A 339 -35.94 20.21 -65.56
CA ARG A 339 -37.11 20.35 -66.44
C ARG A 339 -36.82 21.37 -67.55
N LYS A 340 -36.87 20.88 -68.79
CA LYS A 340 -37.10 21.55 -70.09
C LYS A 340 -36.11 22.60 -70.61
N LYS A 341 -35.53 22.28 -71.77
CA LYS A 341 -35.57 23.16 -72.95
C LYS A 341 -35.87 22.31 -74.19
N LYS A 342 -37.14 22.30 -74.62
CA LYS A 342 -37.54 21.84 -75.96
C LYS A 342 -37.16 22.97 -76.93
N GLY A 343 -36.22 22.70 -77.83
CA GLY A 343 -35.84 23.59 -78.92
C GLY A 343 -35.55 22.76 -80.16
N LYS A 344 -36.48 22.83 -81.12
CA LYS A 344 -36.48 22.29 -82.49
C LYS A 344 -35.12 22.37 -83.19
N ARG A 345 -34.77 21.37 -84.04
CA ARG A 345 -34.75 21.50 -85.52
C ARG A 345 -34.30 20.22 -86.27
N LEU A 346 -35.05 19.94 -87.35
CA LEU A 346 -34.76 19.25 -88.64
C LEU A 346 -34.07 17.86 -88.61
N ALA A 347 -34.71 16.77 -89.07
CA ALA A 347 -35.18 16.40 -90.41
C ALA A 347 -34.05 15.95 -91.38
N ILE A 348 -34.17 14.73 -91.92
CA ILE A 348 -34.23 14.36 -93.36
C ILE A 348 -33.78 12.89 -93.56
N VAL A 349 -34.67 12.14 -94.24
CA VAL A 349 -34.61 10.79 -94.87
C VAL A 349 -34.57 9.57 -93.96
#